data_AF-A0A167THL7-F1
#
_entry.id   AF-A0A167THL7-F1
#
_cell.length_a   1.000
_cell.length_b   1.000
_cell.length_c   1.000
_cell.angle_alpha   90.00
_cell.angle_beta   90.00
_cell.angle_gamma   90.00
#
_symmetry.space_group_name_H-M   'P 1'
#
loop_
_entity.id
_entity.type
_entity.pdbx_description
1 polymer ?
#
loop_
_entity_poly.entity_id
_entity_poly.type
_entity_poly.pdbx_seq_one_letter_code
_entity_poly.pdbx_strand_id
1 'polypeptide(L)'
;MRVANLMQLLAAAAPVVRAAQGDSQPVARAELMSLRHSLHQRGLVDDIWNMIKEAATCGACESILVLLKGIAFFGDSAFVDAAKTLCKLGKIQDPDVCDGLLDREGPTVAKVINELSMYGRTQKLFCGAILGLCDTPAVQPLDLRFPSDKPNSGRPTPSGKKPLKVVHFSDIHVDHHYTLGSSTACNKPICCRAYTKDNAPGNTKNPAGPFGDHKCDTPVSLEQSMYKAIKEAVPDIAFALFTGDIVDHTIWNTTRESNIHDSTSQITD
;
A
#
# COMPACT_ATOMS: atom_id res chain seq x y z
N MET A 1 -0.57 -8.62 30.20
CA MET A 1 0.18 -7.35 30.38
C MET A 1 1.20 -7.51 31.51
N ARG A 2 2.52 -7.53 31.23
CA ARG A 2 3.48 -7.14 32.29
C ARG A 2 3.48 -5.62 32.29
N VAL A 3 2.67 -5.01 33.15
CA VAL A 3 2.48 -3.55 33.32
C VAL A 3 3.81 -2.77 33.27
N ALA A 4 4.90 -3.40 33.71
CA ALA A 4 6.26 -2.88 33.68
C ALA A 4 6.79 -2.48 32.28
N ASN A 5 6.56 -3.27 31.22
CA ASN A 5 7.16 -3.00 29.90
C ASN A 5 6.49 -1.82 29.19
N LEU A 6 5.16 -1.72 29.28
CA LEU A 6 4.38 -0.61 28.74
C LEU A 6 4.65 0.70 29.50
N MET A 7 4.77 0.63 30.83
CA MET A 7 5.17 1.76 31.66
C MET A 7 6.58 2.24 31.32
N GLN A 8 7.52 1.33 31.05
CA GLN A 8 8.89 1.69 30.64
C GLN A 8 8.92 2.35 29.27
N LEU A 9 8.12 1.88 28.31
CA LEU A 9 8.02 2.52 26.98
C LEU A 9 7.30 3.86 27.04
N LEU A 10 6.16 3.95 27.74
CA LEU A 10 5.45 5.21 27.91
C LEU A 10 6.31 6.23 28.68
N ALA A 11 7.07 5.78 29.69
CA ALA A 11 8.03 6.63 30.40
C ALA A 11 9.20 7.06 29.50
N ALA A 12 9.72 6.17 28.66
CA ALA A 12 10.79 6.49 27.71
C ALA A 12 10.30 7.33 26.51
N ALA A 13 9.03 7.22 26.14
CA ALA A 13 8.39 7.96 25.05
C ALA A 13 7.74 9.27 25.51
N ALA A 14 7.45 9.44 26.81
CA ALA A 14 6.82 10.66 27.35
C ALA A 14 7.59 11.96 27.05
N PRO A 15 8.94 12.01 27.14
CA PRO A 15 9.72 13.20 26.75
C PRO A 15 9.58 13.51 25.26
N VAL A 16 9.51 12.45 24.44
CA VAL A 16 9.39 12.52 22.98
C VAL A 16 7.99 12.95 22.55
N VAL A 17 6.95 12.42 23.19
CA VAL A 17 5.55 12.80 22.95
C VAL A 17 5.33 14.25 23.33
N ARG A 18 5.92 14.73 24.43
CA ARG A 18 5.90 16.15 24.80
C ARG A 18 6.63 17.03 23.77
N ALA A 19 7.82 16.63 23.34
CA ALA A 19 8.56 17.36 22.31
C ALA A 19 7.81 17.39 20.96
N ALA A 20 7.18 16.27 20.57
CA ALA A 20 6.36 16.16 19.36
C ALA A 20 5.02 16.92 19.44
N GLN A 21 4.59 17.30 20.65
CA GLN A 21 3.41 18.13 20.90
C GLN A 21 3.72 19.65 20.91
N GLY A 22 4.97 20.05 20.64
CA GLY A 22 5.34 21.46 20.49
C GLY A 22 5.95 22.13 21.72
N ASP A 23 6.23 21.38 22.80
CA ASP A 23 7.05 21.90 23.91
C ASP A 23 8.53 21.88 23.49
N SER A 24 9.15 23.07 23.48
CA SER A 24 10.41 23.43 22.83
C SER A 24 11.69 22.92 23.52
N GLN A 25 11.69 21.67 24.00
CA GLN A 25 12.88 21.03 24.58
C GLN A 25 13.43 19.95 23.63
N PRO A 26 14.71 20.04 23.20
CA PRO A 26 15.33 18.98 22.41
C PRO A 26 15.49 17.70 23.26
N VAL A 27 15.03 16.57 22.73
CA VAL A 27 15.11 15.25 23.38
C VAL A 27 16.58 14.87 23.62
N ALA A 28 16.93 14.47 24.84
CA ALA A 28 18.31 14.18 25.19
C ALA A 28 18.80 12.88 24.54
N ARG A 29 20.06 12.83 24.11
CA ARG A 29 20.67 11.64 23.45
C ARG A 29 20.60 10.37 24.30
N ALA A 30 20.56 10.50 25.63
CA ALA A 30 20.41 9.38 26.56
C ALA A 30 18.98 8.81 26.58
N GLU A 31 17.97 9.68 26.55
CA GLU A 31 16.57 9.28 26.36
C GLU A 31 16.40 8.59 25.02
N LEU A 32 17.15 9.07 24.02
CA LEU A 32 17.13 8.52 22.68
C LEU A 32 17.67 7.08 22.61
N MET A 33 18.79 6.83 23.30
CA MET A 33 19.37 5.48 23.42
C MET A 33 18.51 4.55 24.27
N SER A 34 17.89 5.08 25.34
CA SER A 34 17.00 4.30 26.20
C SER A 34 15.80 3.77 25.42
N LEU A 35 15.14 4.62 24.61
CA LEU A 35 14.03 4.16 23.79
C LEU A 35 14.49 3.18 22.70
N ARG A 36 15.61 3.44 22.02
CA ARG A 36 16.18 2.51 21.03
C ARG A 36 16.47 1.13 21.62
N HIS A 37 16.98 1.08 22.85
CA HIS A 37 17.21 -0.17 23.57
C HIS A 37 15.88 -0.88 23.90
N SER A 38 14.87 -0.14 24.35
CA SER A 38 13.52 -0.67 24.61
C SER A 38 12.82 -1.19 23.34
N LEU A 39 13.02 -0.54 22.18
CA LEU A 39 12.48 -0.97 20.88
C LEU A 39 13.07 -2.30 20.38
N HIS A 40 14.31 -2.60 20.76
CA HIS A 40 14.95 -3.88 20.44
C HIS A 40 14.61 -5.01 21.44
N GLN A 41 13.87 -4.75 22.51
CA GLN A 41 13.43 -5.80 23.41
C GLN A 41 12.22 -6.55 22.82
N ARG A 42 12.36 -7.86 22.58
CA ARG A 42 11.31 -8.73 22.03
C ARG A 42 9.95 -8.59 22.74
N GLY A 43 9.97 -8.40 24.06
CA GLY A 43 8.73 -8.23 24.84
C GLY A 43 7.90 -7.02 24.44
N LEU A 44 8.52 -5.95 23.95
CA LEU A 44 7.83 -4.75 23.51
C LEU A 44 7.06 -4.98 22.20
N VAL A 45 7.70 -5.67 21.27
CA VAL A 45 7.12 -5.97 19.96
C VAL A 45 5.94 -6.94 20.12
N ASP A 46 6.08 -7.94 20.99
CA ASP A 46 4.98 -8.85 21.36
C ASP A 46 3.81 -8.09 22.01
N ASP A 47 4.09 -7.14 22.90
CA ASP A 47 3.07 -6.31 23.55
C ASP A 47 2.33 -5.39 22.54
N ILE A 48 3.06 -4.75 21.61
CA ILE A 48 2.47 -3.94 20.52
C ILE A 48 1.60 -4.82 19.62
N TRP A 49 2.08 -6.02 19.26
CA TRP A 49 1.32 -6.95 18.43
C TRP A 49 0.01 -7.39 19.08
N ASN A 50 0.04 -7.70 20.38
CA ASN A 50 -1.17 -8.04 21.13
C ASN A 50 -2.13 -6.85 21.22
N MET A 51 -1.62 -5.62 21.41
CA MET A 51 -2.44 -4.41 21.40
C MET A 51 -3.13 -4.19 20.04
N ILE A 52 -2.42 -4.41 18.93
CA ILE A 52 -3.01 -4.32 17.58
C ILE A 52 -4.09 -5.38 17.38
N LYS A 53 -3.84 -6.62 17.81
CA LYS A 53 -4.81 -7.72 17.70
C LYS A 53 -6.10 -7.46 18.48
N GLU A 54 -5.99 -6.84 19.65
CA GLU A 54 -7.12 -6.56 20.54
C GLU A 54 -7.76 -5.19 20.29
N ALA A 55 -7.20 -4.38 19.40
CA ALA A 55 -7.71 -3.05 19.10
C ALA A 55 -9.07 -3.14 18.40
N ALA A 56 -10.12 -2.86 19.17
CA ALA A 56 -11.50 -2.80 18.68
C ALA A 56 -12.16 -1.42 18.91
N THR A 57 -11.38 -0.43 19.36
CA THR A 57 -11.91 0.90 19.73
C THR A 57 -11.04 2.03 19.20
N CYS A 58 -11.64 3.21 19.08
CA CYS A 58 -10.95 4.42 18.64
C CYS A 58 -9.79 4.78 19.59
N GLY A 59 -10.00 4.68 20.91
CA GLY A 59 -8.96 4.92 21.92
C GLY A 59 -7.80 3.92 21.86
N ALA A 60 -8.06 2.67 21.46
CA ALA A 60 -6.99 1.69 21.22
C ALA A 60 -6.12 2.11 20.01
N CYS A 61 -6.76 2.56 18.92
CA CYS A 61 -6.03 3.09 17.77
C CYS A 61 -5.20 4.34 18.12
N GLU A 62 -5.76 5.26 18.90
CA GLU A 62 -5.04 6.44 19.39
C GLU A 62 -3.78 6.06 20.16
N SER A 63 -3.90 5.07 21.05
CA SER A 63 -2.77 4.57 21.84
C SER A 63 -1.69 3.96 20.95
N ILE A 64 -2.08 3.14 19.97
CA ILE A 64 -1.15 2.56 18.99
C ILE A 64 -0.46 3.67 18.19
N LEU A 65 -1.19 4.69 17.75
CA LEU A 65 -0.61 5.80 16.99
C LEU A 65 0.37 6.63 17.82
N VAL A 66 0.14 6.84 19.12
CA VAL A 66 1.15 7.47 20.00
C VAL A 66 2.44 6.66 19.98
N LEU A 67 2.35 5.34 20.09
CA LEU A 67 3.53 4.46 20.06
C LEU A 67 4.22 4.53 18.70
N LEU A 68 3.48 4.37 17.60
CA LEU A 68 4.02 4.41 16.23
C LEU A 68 4.67 5.76 15.91
N LYS A 69 4.05 6.87 16.34
CA LYS A 69 4.62 8.22 16.22
C LYS A 69 5.89 8.36 17.04
N GLY A 70 5.89 7.81 18.25
CA GLY A 70 7.07 7.67 19.09
C GLY A 70 8.19 6.98 18.35
N ILE A 71 7.95 5.85 17.68
CA ILE A 71 8.96 5.12 16.89
C ILE A 71 9.43 5.93 15.68
N ALA A 72 8.50 6.50 14.91
CA ALA A 72 8.81 7.29 13.72
C ALA A 72 9.69 8.51 14.02
N PHE A 73 9.56 9.12 15.21
CA PHE A 73 10.42 10.21 15.66
C PHE A 73 11.93 9.84 15.67
N PHE A 74 12.27 8.57 15.85
CA PHE A 74 13.67 8.09 15.86
C PHE A 74 14.24 7.87 14.46
N GLY A 75 13.45 8.14 13.43
CA GLY A 75 13.80 8.02 12.03
C GLY A 75 13.15 6.83 11.35
N ASP A 76 13.05 6.96 10.04
CA ASP A 76 12.35 6.00 9.17
C ASP A 76 12.89 4.57 9.34
N SER A 77 14.21 4.41 9.50
CA SER A 77 14.83 3.09 9.73
C SER A 77 14.30 2.37 10.98
N ALA A 78 14.15 3.08 12.10
CA ALA A 78 13.64 2.49 13.34
C ALA A 78 12.17 2.07 13.18
N PHE A 79 11.39 2.87 12.46
CA PHE A 79 9.99 2.55 12.14
C PHE A 79 9.89 1.32 11.23
N VAL A 80 10.66 1.29 10.14
CA VAL A 80 10.70 0.18 9.18
C VAL A 80 11.11 -1.12 9.87
N ASP A 81 12.17 -1.12 10.68
CA ASP A 81 12.65 -2.30 11.39
C ASP A 81 11.62 -2.85 12.40
N ALA A 82 10.96 -1.96 13.14
CA ALA A 82 9.89 -2.33 14.05
C ALA A 82 8.70 -2.93 13.30
N ALA A 83 8.26 -2.29 12.22
CA ALA A 83 7.16 -2.77 11.39
C ALA A 83 7.48 -4.14 10.75
N LYS A 84 8.71 -4.35 10.27
CA LYS A 84 9.15 -5.64 9.70
C LYS A 84 9.09 -6.74 10.73
N THR A 85 9.57 -6.44 11.93
CA THR A 85 9.56 -7.39 13.04
C THR A 85 8.13 -7.76 13.43
N LEU A 86 7.22 -6.77 13.53
CA LEU A 86 5.80 -6.99 13.81
C LEU A 86 5.14 -7.84 12.72
N CYS A 87 5.37 -7.53 11.44
CA CYS A 87 4.81 -8.28 10.31
C CYS A 87 5.21 -9.76 10.36
N LYS A 88 6.50 -10.04 10.59
CA LYS A 88 7.05 -11.40 10.65
C LYS A 88 6.62 -12.18 11.89
N LEU A 89 6.66 -11.57 13.07
CA LEU A 89 6.19 -12.19 14.32
C LEU A 89 4.69 -12.46 14.28
N GLY A 90 3.94 -11.53 13.68
CA GLY A 90 2.51 -11.64 13.49
C GLY A 90 2.09 -12.66 12.44
N LYS A 91 3.04 -13.15 11.63
CA LYS A 91 2.77 -13.99 10.45
C LYS A 91 1.70 -13.37 9.54
N ILE A 92 1.77 -12.04 9.38
CA ILE A 92 0.81 -11.29 8.57
C ILE A 92 1.03 -11.64 7.09
N GLN A 93 2.29 -11.70 6.69
CA GLN A 93 2.75 -12.10 5.36
C GLN A 93 4.05 -12.90 5.49
N ASP A 94 4.48 -13.51 4.39
CA ASP A 94 5.78 -14.17 4.31
C ASP A 94 6.95 -13.18 4.55
N PRO A 95 8.09 -13.64 5.09
CA PRO A 95 9.19 -12.75 5.48
C PRO A 95 9.71 -11.81 4.38
N ASP A 96 9.85 -12.31 3.15
CA ASP A 96 10.27 -11.54 1.98
C ASP A 96 9.24 -10.47 1.57
N VAL A 97 7.94 -10.76 1.71
CA VAL A 97 6.87 -9.79 1.48
C VAL A 97 6.89 -8.70 2.55
N CYS A 98 7.00 -9.09 3.84
CA CYS A 98 7.14 -8.14 4.95
C CYS A 98 8.35 -7.22 4.75
N ASP A 99 9.51 -7.79 4.44
CA ASP A 99 10.73 -7.02 4.29
C ASP A 99 10.65 -6.10 3.06
N GLY A 100 10.28 -6.65 1.89
CA GLY A 100 10.22 -5.90 0.65
C GLY A 100 9.17 -4.79 0.63
N LEU A 101 8.00 -5.01 1.22
CA LEU A 101 6.95 -3.99 1.31
C LEU A 101 7.38 -2.84 2.22
N LEU A 102 7.90 -3.16 3.41
CA LEU A 102 8.22 -2.15 4.40
C LEU A 102 9.50 -1.38 4.10
N ASP A 103 10.44 -1.98 3.36
CA ASP A 103 11.59 -1.24 2.80
C ASP A 103 11.16 -0.15 1.82
N ARG A 104 10.05 -0.36 1.10
CA ARG A 104 9.56 0.55 0.06
C ARG A 104 8.59 1.59 0.61
N GLU A 105 7.54 1.13 1.27
CA GLU A 105 6.43 1.97 1.70
C GLU A 105 6.61 2.50 3.12
N GLY A 106 7.38 1.79 3.95
CA GLY A 106 7.56 2.11 5.36
C GLY A 106 8.05 3.53 5.63
N PRO A 107 9.03 4.08 4.88
CA PRO A 107 9.47 5.47 5.07
C PRO A 107 8.35 6.50 4.84
N THR A 108 7.54 6.32 3.79
CA THR A 108 6.40 7.20 3.49
C THR A 108 5.36 7.12 4.61
N VAL A 109 5.05 5.92 5.08
CA VAL A 109 4.13 5.71 6.21
C VAL A 109 4.68 6.32 7.50
N ALA A 110 5.97 6.16 7.78
CA ALA A 110 6.64 6.76 8.95
C ALA A 110 6.48 8.29 8.93
N LYS A 111 6.69 8.91 7.77
CA LYS A 111 6.49 10.35 7.58
C LYS A 111 5.05 10.77 7.83
N VAL A 112 4.07 10.07 7.26
CA VAL A 112 2.64 10.37 7.48
C VAL A 112 2.28 10.30 8.97
N ILE A 113 2.72 9.26 9.67
CA ILE A 113 2.49 9.08 11.10
C ILE A 113 3.19 10.20 11.91
N ASN A 114 4.40 10.59 11.51
CA ASN A 114 5.14 11.66 12.16
C ASN A 114 4.51 13.05 11.95
N GLU A 115 3.86 13.30 10.83
CA GLU A 115 3.16 14.57 10.54
C GLU A 115 1.74 14.62 11.10
N LEU A 116 1.22 13.49 11.55
CA LEU A 116 -0.16 13.34 12.00
C LEU A 116 -0.45 14.11 13.30
N SER A 117 -1.58 14.83 13.36
CA SER A 117 -2.03 15.52 14.58
C SER A 117 -2.79 14.56 15.51
N MET A 118 -2.19 14.31 16.69
CA MET A 118 -2.79 13.47 17.72
C MET A 118 -4.06 14.11 18.29
N TYR A 119 -5.06 13.28 18.58
CA TYR A 119 -6.38 13.67 19.10
C TYR A 119 -7.14 14.67 18.19
N GLY A 120 -6.67 14.81 16.95
CA GLY A 120 -7.23 15.71 15.95
C GLY A 120 -7.96 14.97 14.83
N ARG A 121 -8.31 15.73 13.80
CA ARG A 121 -9.01 15.18 12.62
C ARG A 121 -8.16 14.13 11.88
N THR A 122 -6.85 14.36 11.74
CA THR A 122 -5.97 13.47 10.95
C THR A 122 -5.82 12.09 11.61
N GLN A 123 -5.76 12.03 12.95
CA GLN A 123 -5.81 10.78 13.70
C GLN A 123 -7.13 10.05 13.55
N LYS A 124 -8.26 10.75 13.65
CA LYS A 124 -9.57 10.12 13.43
C LYS A 124 -9.73 9.61 12.00
N LEU A 125 -9.22 10.34 11.02
CA LEU A 125 -9.20 9.91 9.61
C LEU A 125 -8.31 8.67 9.42
N PHE A 126 -7.11 8.65 9.99
CA PHE A 126 -6.24 7.47 9.89
C PHE A 126 -6.89 6.25 10.57
N CYS A 127 -7.30 6.40 11.83
CA CYS A 127 -7.93 5.32 12.58
C CYS A 127 -9.26 4.85 11.97
N GLY A 128 -10.05 5.75 11.40
CA GLY A 128 -11.33 5.42 10.78
C GLY A 128 -11.20 4.85 9.38
N ALA A 129 -10.45 5.51 8.48
CA ALA A 129 -10.35 5.13 7.08
C ALA A 129 -9.35 4.00 6.82
N ILE A 130 -8.25 3.93 7.57
CA ILE A 130 -7.21 2.89 7.37
C ILE A 130 -7.49 1.66 8.23
N LEU A 131 -7.93 1.86 9.47
CA LEU A 131 -8.08 0.77 10.45
C LEU A 131 -9.53 0.42 10.79
N GLY A 132 -10.51 1.26 10.43
CA GLY A 132 -11.93 1.02 10.76
C GLY A 132 -12.27 1.14 12.25
N LEU A 133 -11.44 1.83 13.05
CA LEU A 133 -11.54 1.86 14.51
C LEU A 133 -12.14 3.15 15.09
N CYS A 134 -12.26 4.22 14.30
CA CYS A 134 -12.89 5.48 14.69
C CYS A 134 -13.99 5.88 13.69
N ASP A 135 -14.95 6.68 14.15
CA ASP A 135 -15.87 7.35 13.23
C ASP A 135 -15.11 8.27 12.28
N THR A 136 -15.37 8.14 10.98
CA THR A 136 -14.73 8.96 9.96
C THR A 136 -15.27 10.39 10.05
N PRO A 137 -14.42 11.41 10.27
CA PRO A 137 -14.88 12.80 10.35
C PRO A 137 -15.59 13.25 9.06
N ALA A 138 -16.65 14.06 9.20
CA ALA A 138 -17.40 14.62 8.08
C ALA A 138 -16.48 15.33 7.08
N VAL A 139 -16.76 15.22 5.78
CA VAL A 139 -15.98 15.86 4.70
C VAL A 139 -15.90 17.36 4.94
N GLN A 140 -14.72 17.96 4.75
CA GLN A 140 -14.60 19.42 4.81
C GLN A 140 -15.20 20.01 3.55
N PRO A 141 -16.21 20.91 3.66
CA PRO A 141 -16.78 21.54 2.48
C PRO A 141 -15.72 22.39 1.80
N LEU A 142 -15.56 22.20 0.50
CA LEU A 142 -14.72 23.03 -0.34
C LEU A 142 -15.60 24.01 -1.11
N ASP A 143 -15.47 25.31 -0.84
CA ASP A 143 -16.16 26.35 -1.60
C ASP A 143 -15.48 26.51 -2.97
N LEU A 144 -15.93 25.73 -3.94
CA LEU A 144 -15.50 25.82 -5.33
C LEU A 144 -16.35 26.86 -6.06
N ARG A 145 -15.74 27.99 -6.41
CA ARG A 145 -16.37 29.00 -7.25
C ARG A 145 -16.03 28.74 -8.71
N PHE A 146 -17.05 28.41 -9.49
CA PHE A 146 -16.91 28.31 -10.93
C PHE A 146 -16.79 29.72 -11.52
N PRO A 147 -15.90 29.93 -12.51
CA PRO A 147 -15.70 31.26 -13.12
C PRO A 147 -16.94 31.81 -13.84
N SER A 148 -17.88 30.95 -14.21
CA SER A 148 -19.06 31.28 -15.01
C SER A 148 -20.27 30.51 -14.54
N ASP A 149 -21.45 31.13 -14.70
CA ASP A 149 -22.72 30.45 -14.48
C ASP A 149 -22.90 29.27 -15.43
N LYS A 150 -23.70 28.29 -14.97
CA LYS A 150 -24.10 27.16 -15.80
C LYS A 150 -24.85 27.68 -17.04
N PRO A 151 -24.42 27.35 -18.27
CA PRO A 151 -25.13 27.74 -19.47
C PRO A 151 -26.57 27.19 -19.48
N ASN A 152 -27.54 28.01 -19.90
CA ASN A 152 -28.94 27.62 -20.08
C ASN A 152 -29.17 26.79 -21.36
N SER A 153 -28.22 25.93 -21.74
CA SER A 153 -28.32 25.07 -22.91
C SER A 153 -28.64 23.62 -22.51
N GLY A 154 -29.63 23.04 -23.17
CA GLY A 154 -29.93 21.61 -23.06
C GLY A 154 -28.92 20.74 -23.83
N ARG A 155 -29.17 19.43 -23.86
CA ARG A 155 -28.39 18.48 -24.66
C ARG A 155 -28.43 18.90 -26.15
N PRO A 156 -27.28 19.03 -26.83
CA PRO A 156 -27.28 19.34 -28.26
C PRO A 156 -27.88 18.19 -29.07
N THR A 157 -28.51 18.52 -30.19
CA THR A 157 -29.00 17.54 -31.17
C THR A 157 -27.83 16.70 -31.71
N PRO A 158 -28.00 15.38 -31.93
CA PRO A 158 -26.99 14.57 -32.59
C PRO A 158 -26.51 15.19 -33.90
N SER A 159 -25.20 15.22 -34.12
CA SER A 159 -24.61 15.96 -35.24
C SER A 159 -24.85 15.33 -36.62
N GLY A 160 -25.37 14.10 -36.68
CA GLY A 160 -25.54 13.33 -37.92
C GLY A 160 -24.22 12.90 -38.59
N LYS A 161 -23.06 13.23 -38.00
CA LYS A 161 -21.74 12.86 -38.52
C LYS A 161 -21.39 11.41 -38.19
N LYS A 162 -20.44 10.82 -38.93
CA LYS A 162 -19.88 9.48 -38.62
C LYS A 162 -19.36 9.47 -37.16
N PRO A 163 -19.81 8.55 -36.30
CA PRO A 163 -19.28 8.43 -34.94
C PRO A 163 -17.78 8.11 -34.92
N LEU A 164 -17.07 8.66 -33.94
CA LEU A 164 -15.70 8.25 -33.63
C LEU A 164 -15.72 6.91 -32.89
N LYS A 165 -14.77 6.04 -33.23
CA LYS A 165 -14.52 4.81 -32.47
C LYS A 165 -13.31 5.05 -31.57
N VAL A 166 -13.54 4.95 -30.27
CA VAL A 166 -12.52 5.14 -29.25
C VAL A 166 -12.40 3.84 -28.49
N VAL A 167 -11.18 3.33 -28.37
CA VAL A 167 -10.91 2.17 -27.50
C VAL A 167 -10.53 2.70 -26.13
N HIS A 168 -11.07 2.09 -25.08
CA HIS A 168 -10.72 2.41 -23.71
C HIS A 168 -10.31 1.11 -23.02
N PHE A 169 -9.10 1.10 -22.48
CA PHE A 169 -8.59 0.02 -21.64
C PHE A 169 -7.86 0.62 -20.44
N SER A 170 -7.66 -0.18 -19.40
CA SER A 170 -7.11 0.22 -18.11
C SER A 170 -6.68 -1.04 -17.35
N ASP A 171 -5.93 -0.87 -16.26
CA ASP A 171 -5.67 -1.93 -15.27
C ASP A 171 -5.08 -3.19 -15.91
N ILE A 172 -4.11 -3.00 -16.82
CA ILE A 172 -3.52 -4.11 -17.56
C ILE A 172 -2.68 -5.01 -16.66
N HIS A 173 -2.06 -4.46 -15.61
CA HIS A 173 -1.25 -5.18 -14.62
C HIS A 173 -0.41 -6.32 -15.23
N VAL A 174 0.57 -5.96 -16.06
CA VAL A 174 1.36 -6.96 -16.79
C VAL A 174 2.42 -7.54 -15.86
N ASP A 175 2.32 -8.85 -15.60
CA ASP A 175 3.31 -9.60 -14.87
C ASP A 175 4.36 -10.19 -15.83
N HIS A 176 5.47 -9.47 -16.00
CA HIS A 176 6.62 -9.93 -16.80
C HIS A 176 7.34 -11.17 -16.22
N HIS A 177 7.02 -11.57 -14.99
CA HIS A 177 7.55 -12.77 -14.35
C HIS A 177 6.51 -13.90 -14.25
N TYR A 178 5.34 -13.72 -14.88
CA TYR A 178 4.31 -14.75 -14.95
C TYR A 178 4.90 -16.03 -15.54
N THR A 179 4.71 -17.15 -14.84
CA THR A 179 5.27 -18.44 -15.23
C THR A 179 4.13 -19.41 -15.55
N LEU A 180 3.98 -19.76 -16.83
CA LEU A 180 3.01 -20.75 -17.30
C LEU A 180 3.12 -22.05 -16.51
N GLY A 181 1.99 -22.55 -16.00
CA GLY A 181 1.91 -23.79 -15.25
C GLY A 181 2.36 -23.71 -13.79
N SER A 182 2.85 -22.55 -13.32
CA SER A 182 3.16 -22.32 -11.91
C SER A 182 1.88 -22.30 -11.06
N SER A 183 2.02 -22.33 -9.73
CA SER A 183 0.85 -22.44 -8.86
C SER A 183 -0.01 -21.18 -8.83
N THR A 184 -1.32 -21.32 -9.02
CA THR A 184 -2.33 -20.29 -8.74
C THR A 184 -2.76 -20.28 -7.27
N ALA A 185 -2.33 -21.29 -6.50
CA ALA A 185 -2.54 -21.38 -5.05
C ALA A 185 -1.20 -21.26 -4.33
N CYS A 186 -0.91 -20.08 -3.79
CA CYS A 186 0.31 -19.75 -3.09
C CYS A 186 0.00 -18.95 -1.81
N ASN A 187 1.03 -18.71 -0.98
CA ASN A 187 0.91 -17.92 0.25
C ASN A 187 1.33 -16.45 0.07
N LYS A 188 1.55 -16.02 -1.17
CA LYS A 188 1.87 -14.63 -1.51
C LYS A 188 0.59 -13.84 -1.80
N PRO A 189 0.64 -12.49 -1.72
CA PRO A 189 -0.49 -11.65 -2.11
C PRO A 189 -0.94 -11.87 -3.57
N ILE A 190 -0.01 -12.21 -4.47
CA ILE A 190 -0.32 -12.61 -5.84
C ILE A 190 0.49 -13.84 -6.28
N CYS A 191 -0.13 -14.74 -7.05
CA CYS A 191 0.44 -16.03 -7.44
C CYS A 191 0.93 -16.06 -8.90
N CYS A 192 1.00 -17.25 -9.52
CA CYS A 192 1.46 -17.45 -10.90
C CYS A 192 2.92 -17.09 -11.20
N ARG A 193 3.76 -17.00 -10.16
CA ARG A 193 5.21 -17.00 -10.28
C ARG A 193 5.79 -18.22 -9.58
N ALA A 194 6.94 -18.69 -10.05
CA ALA A 194 7.67 -19.79 -9.42
C ALA A 194 8.48 -19.32 -8.19
N TYR A 195 7.83 -18.74 -7.18
CA TYR A 195 8.49 -18.21 -5.98
C TYR A 195 9.31 -19.28 -5.21
N THR A 196 8.80 -20.50 -5.19
CA THR A 196 9.43 -21.66 -4.55
C THR A 196 9.33 -22.89 -5.46
N LYS A 197 10.07 -23.95 -5.14
CA LYS A 197 10.00 -25.23 -5.87
C LYS A 197 8.57 -25.79 -5.92
N ASP A 198 7.80 -25.63 -4.85
CA ASP A 198 6.42 -26.12 -4.76
C ASP A 198 5.45 -25.29 -5.61
N ASN A 199 5.84 -24.06 -5.98
CA ASN A 199 5.07 -23.21 -6.88
C ASN A 199 5.50 -23.36 -8.34
N ALA A 200 6.59 -24.08 -8.62
CA ALA A 200 7.10 -24.24 -9.97
C ALA A 200 6.17 -25.12 -10.83
N PRO A 201 6.20 -24.95 -12.17
CA PRO A 201 5.46 -25.81 -13.08
C PRO A 201 5.76 -27.29 -12.86
N GLY A 202 4.72 -28.12 -12.90
CA GLY A 202 4.81 -29.57 -12.67
C GLY A 202 4.75 -30.00 -11.19
N ASN A 203 4.85 -29.06 -10.25
CA ASN A 203 4.80 -29.36 -8.81
C ASN A 203 3.49 -28.93 -8.13
N THR A 204 2.57 -28.30 -8.86
CA THR A 204 1.29 -27.79 -8.36
C THR A 204 0.10 -28.59 -8.89
N LYS A 205 -0.99 -28.61 -8.11
CA LYS A 205 -2.31 -29.13 -8.54
C LYS A 205 -3.17 -28.08 -9.24
N ASN A 206 -2.77 -26.81 -9.18
CA ASN A 206 -3.50 -25.68 -9.76
C ASN A 206 -2.55 -24.90 -10.69
N PRO A 207 -2.25 -25.43 -11.88
CA PRO A 207 -1.34 -24.79 -12.82
C PRO A 207 -1.97 -23.55 -13.46
N ALA A 208 -1.21 -22.48 -13.49
CA ALA A 208 -1.52 -21.22 -14.15
C ALA A 208 -1.68 -21.42 -15.67
N GLY A 209 -2.69 -20.80 -16.27
CA GLY A 209 -3.01 -20.96 -17.69
C GLY A 209 -2.12 -20.14 -18.64
N PRO A 210 -2.25 -20.34 -19.97
CA PRO A 210 -1.48 -19.57 -20.96
C PRO A 210 -1.93 -18.10 -21.09
N PHE A 211 -3.11 -17.76 -20.58
CA PHE A 211 -3.70 -16.42 -20.65
C PHE A 211 -4.17 -15.92 -19.28
N GLY A 212 -3.52 -16.37 -18.20
CA GLY A 212 -3.81 -15.90 -16.85
C GLY A 212 -4.64 -16.88 -16.01
N ASP A 213 -4.98 -16.41 -14.81
CA ASP A 213 -5.86 -17.04 -13.82
C ASP A 213 -6.46 -15.93 -12.96
N HIS A 214 -7.63 -16.15 -12.35
CA HIS A 214 -8.30 -15.14 -11.52
C HIS A 214 -7.54 -14.76 -10.23
N LYS A 215 -6.49 -15.49 -9.85
CA LYS A 215 -5.64 -15.20 -8.68
C LYS A 215 -4.31 -14.55 -9.04
N CYS A 216 -4.16 -14.10 -10.27
CA CYS A 216 -2.91 -13.66 -10.85
C CYS A 216 -3.10 -12.44 -11.72
N ASP A 217 -1.98 -11.77 -11.99
CA ASP A 217 -1.92 -10.65 -12.91
C ASP A 217 -1.73 -11.14 -14.35
N THR A 218 -1.83 -10.20 -15.28
CA THR A 218 -1.90 -10.45 -16.72
C THR A 218 -0.55 -10.93 -17.25
N PRO A 219 -0.45 -12.14 -17.84
CA PRO A 219 0.74 -12.49 -18.59
C PRO A 219 0.82 -11.65 -19.87
N VAL A 220 2.04 -11.40 -20.35
CA VAL A 220 2.32 -10.71 -21.63
C VAL A 220 1.52 -11.31 -22.80
N SER A 221 1.27 -12.63 -22.79
CA SER A 221 0.46 -13.30 -23.80
C SER A 221 -0.99 -12.82 -23.85
N LEU A 222 -1.62 -12.55 -22.71
CA LEU A 222 -3.00 -12.04 -22.63
C LEU A 222 -3.05 -10.58 -23.12
N GLU A 223 -2.10 -9.76 -22.67
CA GLU A 223 -1.96 -8.37 -23.13
C GLU A 223 -1.82 -8.29 -24.65
N GLN A 224 -0.88 -9.04 -25.24
CA GLN A 224 -0.69 -9.08 -26.70
C GLN A 224 -1.93 -9.58 -27.43
N SER A 225 -2.64 -10.57 -26.88
CA SER A 225 -3.90 -11.07 -27.47
C SER A 225 -4.99 -10.00 -27.48
N MET A 226 -5.08 -9.18 -26.43
CA MET A 226 -6.02 -8.07 -26.35
C MET A 226 -5.71 -7.01 -27.42
N TYR A 227 -4.45 -6.63 -27.59
CA TYR A 227 -4.07 -5.68 -28.65
C TYR A 227 -4.37 -6.19 -30.05
N LYS A 228 -4.14 -7.48 -30.30
CA LYS A 228 -4.53 -8.10 -31.57
C LYS A 228 -6.04 -8.03 -31.78
N ALA A 229 -6.83 -8.40 -30.77
CA ALA A 229 -8.29 -8.34 -30.83
C ALA A 229 -8.81 -6.91 -31.06
N ILE A 230 -8.18 -5.91 -30.43
CA ILE A 230 -8.51 -4.49 -30.66
C ILE A 230 -8.28 -4.09 -32.12
N LYS A 231 -7.10 -4.43 -32.68
CA LYS A 231 -6.75 -4.13 -34.08
C LYS A 231 -7.72 -4.77 -35.07
N GLU A 232 -8.19 -5.99 -34.78
CA GLU A 232 -9.15 -6.73 -35.60
C GLU A 232 -10.58 -6.18 -35.48
N ALA A 233 -11.03 -5.89 -34.26
CA ALA A 233 -12.40 -5.44 -34.00
C ALA A 233 -12.64 -3.98 -34.41
N VAL A 234 -11.62 -3.12 -34.33
CA VAL A 234 -11.75 -1.68 -34.56
C VAL A 234 -10.61 -1.15 -35.46
N PRO A 235 -10.54 -1.57 -36.74
CA PRO A 235 -9.45 -1.18 -37.63
C PRO A 235 -9.46 0.32 -37.99
N ASP A 236 -10.59 1.01 -37.84
CA ASP A 236 -10.73 2.47 -38.02
C ASP A 236 -10.83 3.23 -36.67
N ILE A 237 -10.10 2.77 -35.66
CA ILE A 237 -9.94 3.46 -34.37
C ILE A 237 -9.44 4.90 -34.57
N ALA A 238 -10.07 5.86 -33.89
CA ALA A 238 -9.66 7.26 -33.92
C ALA A 238 -8.50 7.53 -32.95
N PHE A 239 -8.63 7.03 -31.72
CA PHE A 239 -7.61 7.07 -30.67
C PHE A 239 -7.97 6.08 -29.56
N ALA A 240 -7.04 5.87 -28.64
CA ALA A 240 -7.25 5.09 -27.43
C ALA A 240 -7.19 5.98 -26.18
N LEU A 241 -8.01 5.63 -25.18
CA LEU A 241 -7.90 6.10 -23.80
C LEU A 241 -7.25 4.97 -23.01
N PHE A 242 -6.15 5.27 -22.35
CA PHE A 242 -5.50 4.35 -21.42
C PHE A 242 -5.38 5.04 -20.06
N THR A 243 -6.04 4.50 -19.05
CA THR A 243 -6.18 5.15 -17.73
C THR A 243 -5.24 4.62 -16.65
N GLY A 244 -4.20 3.86 -17.03
CA GLY A 244 -3.10 3.48 -16.13
C GLY A 244 -3.23 2.07 -15.56
N ASP A 245 -2.59 1.88 -14.40
CA ASP A 245 -2.42 0.59 -13.71
C ASP A 245 -1.74 -0.48 -14.58
N ILE A 246 -0.47 -0.17 -14.91
CA ILE A 246 0.43 -0.98 -15.75
C ILE A 246 1.13 -2.06 -14.93
N VAL A 247 1.73 -1.66 -13.81
CA VAL A 247 2.64 -2.50 -13.00
C VAL A 247 1.83 -3.57 -12.25
N ASP A 248 2.37 -4.77 -12.16
CA ASP A 248 1.76 -5.88 -11.42
C ASP A 248 1.74 -5.65 -9.89
N HIS A 249 0.93 -6.44 -9.18
CA HIS A 249 0.67 -6.34 -7.75
C HIS A 249 1.78 -6.92 -6.87
N THR A 250 2.97 -7.22 -7.40
CA THR A 250 4.16 -7.53 -6.61
C THR A 250 4.85 -6.29 -6.05
N ILE A 251 4.08 -5.45 -5.37
CA ILE A 251 4.53 -4.19 -4.75
C ILE A 251 5.72 -4.36 -3.80
N TRP A 252 5.87 -5.55 -3.18
CA TRP A 252 7.00 -5.86 -2.30
C TRP A 252 8.28 -6.24 -3.07
N ASN A 253 8.21 -6.41 -4.38
CA ASN A 253 9.32 -6.79 -5.24
C ASN A 253 9.39 -5.96 -6.53
N THR A 254 9.03 -4.68 -6.45
CA THR A 254 9.15 -3.73 -7.58
C THR A 254 10.31 -2.75 -7.38
N THR A 255 10.77 -2.09 -8.43
CA THR A 255 11.80 -1.04 -8.41
C THR A 255 11.38 0.12 -9.29
N ARG A 256 12.05 1.27 -9.15
CA ARG A 256 11.81 2.40 -10.07
C ARG A 256 12.18 2.01 -11.50
N GLU A 257 13.24 1.25 -11.66
CA GLU A 257 13.75 0.77 -12.94
C GLU A 257 12.78 -0.20 -13.60
N SER A 258 12.21 -1.16 -12.84
CA SER A 258 11.16 -2.06 -13.37
C SER A 258 9.89 -1.28 -13.71
N ASN A 259 9.44 -0.34 -12.88
CA ASN A 259 8.26 0.48 -13.21
C ASN A 259 8.47 1.29 -14.49
N ILE A 260 9.68 1.85 -14.69
CA ILE A 260 10.02 2.52 -15.94
C ILE A 260 10.05 1.52 -17.08
N HIS A 261 10.63 0.34 -16.88
CA HIS A 261 10.61 -0.73 -17.88
C HIS A 261 9.17 -1.03 -18.29
N ASP A 262 8.28 -1.41 -17.38
CA ASP A 262 6.90 -1.77 -17.68
C ASP A 262 6.13 -0.61 -18.33
N SER A 263 6.45 0.64 -17.97
CA SER A 263 5.81 1.84 -18.55
C SER A 263 6.34 2.25 -19.92
N THR A 264 7.56 1.83 -20.28
CA THR A 264 8.26 2.29 -21.49
C THR A 264 8.64 1.16 -22.43
N SER A 265 8.52 -0.08 -21.99
CA SER A 265 8.68 -1.28 -22.80
C SER A 265 7.72 -1.14 -23.94
N GLN A 266 8.27 -0.72 -25.08
CA GLN A 266 7.53 -0.64 -26.31
C GLN A 266 7.00 -2.05 -26.56
N ILE A 267 5.70 -2.13 -26.83
CA ILE A 267 5.10 -3.31 -27.42
C ILE A 267 5.68 -3.38 -28.84
N THR A 268 6.91 -3.87 -28.96
CA THR A 268 7.54 -4.22 -30.23
C THR A 268 7.01 -5.60 -30.58
N ASP A 269 5.89 -5.59 -31.30
CA ASP A 269 5.60 -6.36 -32.52
C ASP A 269 4.08 -6.48 -32.74
#